data_AF-A0A259L1J7-F1
#
_entry.id   AF-A0A259L1J7-F1
#
_cell.length_a   1.000
_cell.length_b   1.000
_cell.length_c   1.000
_cell.angle_alpha   90.00
_cell.angle_beta   90.00
_cell.angle_gamma   90.00
#
_symmetry.space_group_name_H-M   'P 1'
#
loop_
_entity.id
_entity.type
_entity.pdbx_description
1 polymer ?
#
loop_
_entity_poly.entity_id
_entity_poly.type
_entity_poly.pdbx_seq_one_letter_code
_entity_poly.pdbx_strand_id
1 'polypeptide(L)' 'MTDHTNDPVWKQAIAGSQMLLVAFGALVLMPLITGLDPNVALFTAGLGTLIFHIVTGGQIPIFLASSFAFIAPVMASKG' A
#
# COMPACT_ATOMS: atom_id res chain seq x y z
N MET A 1 -20.39 -4.67 10.45
CA MET A 1 -19.71 -4.71 9.14
C MET A 1 -20.58 -3.92 8.19
N THR A 2 -20.22 -2.67 7.89
CA THR A 2 -20.95 -1.86 6.89
C THR A 2 -20.65 -2.45 5.52
N ASP A 3 -21.70 -2.88 4.83
CA ASP A 3 -21.59 -3.51 3.52
C ASP A 3 -21.30 -2.46 2.45
N HIS A 4 -20.02 -2.09 2.30
CA HIS A 4 -19.55 -1.13 1.31
C HIS A 4 -19.58 -1.69 -0.12
N THR A 5 -19.96 -2.96 -0.32
CA THR A 5 -20.01 -3.56 -1.67
C THR A 5 -21.06 -2.91 -2.57
N ASN A 6 -22.06 -2.23 -1.99
CA ASN A 6 -23.11 -1.51 -2.72
C ASN A 6 -22.88 0.02 -2.81
N ASP A 7 -21.77 0.54 -2.28
CA ASP A 7 -21.44 1.96 -2.46
C ASP A 7 -21.06 2.21 -3.94
N PRO A 8 -21.47 3.34 -4.53
CA PRO A 8 -21.15 3.63 -5.91
C PRO A 8 -19.63 3.71 -6.12
N VAL A 9 -19.15 3.23 -7.28
CA VAL A 9 -17.71 3.07 -7.59
C VAL A 9 -16.89 4.34 -7.33
N TRP A 10 -17.46 5.52 -7.56
CA TRP A 10 -16.80 6.80 -7.29
C TRP A 10 -16.50 7.01 -5.79
N LYS A 11 -17.40 6.57 -4.90
CA LYS A 11 -17.24 6.68 -3.44
C LYS A 11 -16.18 5.70 -2.93
N GLN A 12 -16.14 4.50 -3.51
CA GLN A 12 -15.08 3.52 -3.24
C GLN A 12 -13.71 4.04 -3.71
N ALA A 13 -13.65 4.67 -4.90
CA ALA A 13 -12.42 5.26 -5.43
C ALA A 13 -11.91 6.40 -4.53
N ILE A 14 -12.79 7.26 -4.01
CA ILE A 14 -12.40 8.33 -3.07
C ILE A 14 -11.90 7.73 -1.75
N ALA A 15 -12.61 6.76 -1.17
CA ALA A 15 -12.19 6.12 0.07
C ALA A 15 -10.83 5.39 -0.08
N GLY A 16 -10.63 4.68 -1.19
CA GLY A 16 -9.35 4.06 -1.51
C GLY A 16 -8.23 5.08 -1.71
N SER A 17 -8.52 6.20 -2.36
CA SER A 17 -7.55 7.31 -2.53
C SER A 17 -7.18 7.94 -1.19
N GLN A 18 -8.13 8.12 -0.27
CA GLN A 18 -7.85 8.58 1.09
C GLN A 18 -6.91 7.62 1.82
N MET A 19 -7.17 6.31 1.73
CA MET A 19 -6.34 5.29 2.37
C MET A 19 -4.93 5.23 1.76
N LEU A 20 -4.82 5.40 0.44
CA LEU A 20 -3.53 5.54 -0.26
C LEU A 20 -2.74 6.73 0.28
N LEU A 21 -3.36 7.92 0.37
CA LEU A 21 -2.70 9.13 0.87
C LEU A 21 -2.30 9.01 2.34
N VAL A 22 -3.12 8.34 3.17
CA VAL A 22 -2.79 8.06 4.58
C VAL A 22 -1.58 7.13 4.68
N ALA A 23 -1.52 6.07 3.86
CA ALA A 23 -0.40 5.12 3.85
C ALA A 23 0.84 5.65 3.10
N PHE A 24 0.68 6.66 2.23
CA PHE A 24 1.72 7.21 1.35
C PHE A 24 2.96 7.66 2.12
N GLY A 25 2.77 8.32 3.27
CA GLY A 25 3.87 8.80 4.10
C GLY A 25 4.81 7.66 4.49
N ALA A 26 4.27 6.57 5.03
CA ALA A 26 5.05 5.39 5.41
C ALA A 26 5.64 4.66 4.20
N LEU A 27 4.85 4.52 3.14
CA LEU A 27 5.21 3.83 1.90
C LEU A 27 6.41 4.46 1.21
N VAL A 28 6.51 5.79 1.19
CA VAL A 28 7.62 6.54 0.57
C VAL A 28 8.77 6.77 1.55
N LEU A 29 8.48 6.95 2.84
CA LEU A 29 9.52 7.20 3.85
C LEU A 29 10.49 6.01 3.98
N MET A 30 9.99 4.77 4.00
CA MET A 30 10.85 3.58 4.15
C MET A 30 11.84 3.38 2.96
N PRO A 31 11.42 3.45 1.69
CA PRO A 31 12.34 3.41 0.56
C PRO A 31 13.35 4.55 0.58
N LEU A 32 12.92 5.77 0.92
CA LEU A 32 13.81 6.93 1.00
C LEU A 32 14.93 6.73 2.02
N ILE A 33 14.61 6.30 3.25
CA ILE A 33 15.63 6.08 4.29
C ILE A 33 16.56 4.90 3.97
N THR A 34 16.07 3.88 3.25
CA THR A 34 16.88 2.73 2.86
C THR A 34 17.63 2.95 1.54
N GLY A 35 17.39 4.05 0.82
CA GLY A 35 17.98 4.32 -0.49
C GLY A 35 17.45 3.42 -1.61
N LEU A 36 16.19 2.97 -1.50
CA LEU A 36 15.45 2.27 -2.55
C LEU A 36 14.58 3.26 -3.34
N ASP A 37 14.24 2.94 -4.58
CA ASP A 37 13.42 3.80 -5.44
C ASP A 37 11.94 3.85 -4.94
N PRO A 38 11.45 5.02 -4.50
CA PRO A 38 10.06 5.16 -4.04
C PRO A 38 9.02 4.91 -5.14
N ASN A 39 9.35 5.15 -6.41
CA ASN A 39 8.45 4.92 -7.54
C ASN A 39 8.18 3.43 -7.73
N VAL A 40 9.22 2.60 -7.58
CA VAL A 40 9.09 1.14 -7.64
C VAL A 40 8.30 0.62 -6.46
N ALA A 41 8.52 1.18 -5.27
CA ALA A 41 7.73 0.84 -4.07
C ALA A 41 6.24 1.22 -4.24
N LEU A 42 5.95 2.40 -4.75
CA LEU A 42 4.59 2.87 -5.07
C LEU A 42 3.89 1.97 -6.08
N PHE A 43 4.58 1.65 -7.18
CA PHE A 43 4.06 0.78 -8.22
C PHE A 43 3.76 -0.62 -7.69
N THR A 44 4.71 -1.21 -6.95
CA THR A 44 4.56 -2.56 -6.40
C THR A 44 3.47 -2.64 -5.34
N ALA A 45 3.34 -1.63 -4.49
CA ALA A 45 2.28 -1.55 -3.49
C ALA A 45 0.89 -1.41 -4.12
N GLY A 46 0.74 -0.56 -5.14
CA GLY A 46 -0.52 -0.42 -5.88
C GLY A 46 -0.88 -1.71 -6.63
N LEU A 47 0.07 -2.30 -7.36
CA LEU A 47 -0.14 -3.54 -8.10
C LEU A 47 -0.44 -4.71 -7.16
N GLY A 48 0.29 -4.84 -6.05
CA GLY A 48 0.06 -5.87 -5.04
C GLY A 48 -1.31 -5.72 -4.38
N THR A 49 -1.74 -4.49 -4.11
CA THR A 49 -3.08 -4.21 -3.54
C THR A 49 -4.19 -4.61 -4.52
N LEU A 50 -4.00 -4.34 -5.81
CA LEU A 50 -4.94 -4.72 -6.86
C LEU A 50 -5.03 -6.24 -7.02
N ILE A 51 -3.88 -6.93 -7.08
CA ILE A 51 -3.82 -8.40 -7.15
C ILE A 51 -4.47 -9.00 -5.90
N PHE A 52 -4.18 -8.47 -4.71
CA PHE A 52 -4.78 -8.93 -3.47
C PHE A 52 -6.31 -8.83 -3.50
N HIS A 53 -6.84 -7.69 -3.95
CA HIS A 53 -8.29 -7.49 -4.09
C HIS A 53 -8.92 -8.46 -5.11
N ILE A 54 -8.24 -8.72 -6.23
CA ILE A 54 -8.71 -9.70 -7.23
C ILE A 54 -8.77 -11.10 -6.62
N VAL A 55 -7.74 -11.51 -5.87
CA VAL A 55 -7.68 -12.85 -5.24
C VAL A 55 -8.67 -13.00 -4.08
N THR A 56 -8.89 -11.95 -3.28
CA THR A 56 -9.84 -11.97 -2.15
C THR A 56 -11.28 -11.56 -2.54
N GLY A 57 -11.55 -11.34 -3.83
CA GLY A 57 -12.89 -10.96 -4.30
C GLY A 57 -13.40 -9.64 -3.73
N GLY A 58 -12.48 -8.72 -3.38
CA GLY A 58 -12.83 -7.40 -2.82
C GLY A 58 -13.45 -7.44 -1.42
N GLN A 59 -13.37 -8.56 -0.70
CA GLN A 59 -13.99 -8.69 0.63
C GLN A 59 -13.22 -7.94 1.73
N ILE A 60 -11.93 -7.66 1.52
CA ILE A 60 -11.05 -7.05 2.52
C ILE A 60 -10.48 -5.73 1.98
N PRO A 61 -10.98 -4.57 2.43
CA PRO A 61 -10.50 -3.27 1.99
C PRO A 61 -9.15 -2.94 2.67
N ILE A 62 -8.04 -3.39 2.07
CA ILE A 62 -6.68 -3.11 2.58
C ILE A 62 -5.82 -2.43 1.52
N PHE A 63 -4.85 -1.63 1.97
CA PHE A 63 -3.77 -1.12 1.13
C PHE A 63 -2.43 -1.69 1.60
N LEU A 64 -1.67 -2.33 0.71
CA LEU A 64 -0.36 -2.87 1.04
C LEU A 64 0.66 -1.73 1.12
N ALA A 65 1.31 -1.57 2.27
CA ALA A 65 2.34 -0.56 2.48
C ALA A 65 3.71 -1.20 2.75
N SER A 66 4.77 -0.40 2.63
CA SER A 66 6.13 -0.83 2.96
C SER A 66 6.27 -1.00 4.48
N SER A 67 6.93 -2.08 4.91
CA SER A 67 7.07 -2.41 6.34
C SER A 67 8.39 -1.90 6.91
N PHE A 68 8.29 -1.08 7.96
CA PHE A 68 9.44 -0.54 8.70
C PHE A 68 10.31 -1.63 9.36
N ALA A 69 9.76 -2.83 9.57
CA ALA A 69 10.53 -3.95 10.12
C ALA A 69 11.74 -4.35 9.26
N PHE A 70 11.71 -4.04 7.95
CA PHE A 70 12.78 -4.37 7.01
C PHE A 70 13.91 -3.33 6.94
N ILE A 71 13.81 -2.21 7.66
CA ILE A 71 14.86 -1.18 7.63
C ILE A 71 16.18 -1.70 8.19
N ALA A 72 16.15 -2.32 9.39
CA ALA A 72 17.36 -2.82 10.03
C ALA A 72 18.07 -3.93 9.22
N PRO A 73 17.38 -4.95 8.68
CA PRO A 73 18.00 -5.93 7.78
C PRO A 73 18.55 -5.32 6.49
N VAL A 74 17.84 -4.38 5.86
CA VAL A 74 18.29 -3.73 4.61
C VAL A 74 19.55 -2.90 4.85
N MET A 75 19.60 -2.14 5.96
CA MET A 75 20.81 -1.39 6.32
C MET A 75 21.97 -2.31 6.70
N ALA A 76 21.71 -3.40 7.43
CA ALA A 76 22.74 -4.38 7.77
C ALA A 76 23.34 -5.07 6.55
N SER A 77 22.56 -5.31 5.49
CA SER A 77 23.05 -5.90 4.23
C SER A 77 23.88 -4.94 3.38
N LYS A 78 23.82 -3.63 3.66
CA LYS A 78 24.55 -2.57 2.94
C LYS A 78 25.89 -2.21 3.59
N GLY A 79 26.23 -2.80 4.73
CA GLY A 79 27.54 -2.70 5.39
C GLY A 79 28.32 -4.01 5.29
#